data_AF-H2ZNJ8-F1
#
_entry.id   AF-H2ZNJ8-F1
#
_cell.length_a   1.000
_cell.length_b   1.000
_cell.length_c   1.000
_cell.angle_alpha   90.00
_cell.angle_beta   90.00
_cell.angle_gamma   90.00
#
_symmetry.space_group_name_H-M   'P 1'
#
loop_
_entity.id
_entity.type
_entity.pdbx_description
1 polymer ?
#
loop_
_entity_poly.entity_id
_entity_poly.type
_entity_poly.pdbx_seq_one_letter_code
_entity_poly.pdbx_strand_id
1 'polypeptide(L)'
;KLNPFCCQYSKEFVDKLRIHVRGGTGGNGLPTLGGVGGRGGDVYLVGSQDPKLTLKSMKDRYPMKRFVADTGQNSRKNALSGLNGASIYVQVPLGITVIDAANHKVIGSLMPANPLC
;
A
#
# COMPACT_ATOMS: atom_id res chain seq x y z
N LYS A 1 40.36 -3.44 -3.14
CA LYS A 1 39.79 -3.23 -1.79
C LYS A 1 38.27 -3.14 -1.94
N LEU A 2 37.54 -4.24 -1.69
CA LEU A 2 36.08 -4.26 -1.59
C LEU A 2 35.74 -4.84 -0.21
N ASN A 3 34.89 -4.12 0.53
CA ASN A 3 34.67 -4.28 1.96
C ASN A 3 34.00 -5.63 2.31
N PRO A 4 34.46 -6.35 3.35
CA PRO A 4 33.95 -7.69 3.72
C PRO A 4 32.75 -7.68 4.69
N PHE A 5 32.11 -6.53 4.94
CA PHE A 5 30.97 -6.42 5.85
C PHE A 5 29.68 -6.09 5.10
N CYS A 6 28.96 -7.10 4.62
CA CYS A 6 27.50 -7.04 4.55
C CYS A 6 26.90 -8.44 4.45
N CYS A 7 26.65 -9.01 5.62
CA CYS A 7 25.68 -10.07 5.92
C CYS A 7 25.60 -11.26 4.95
N GLN A 8 26.14 -12.41 5.37
CA GLN A 8 25.65 -13.73 4.97
C GLN A 8 24.11 -13.75 5.09
N TYR A 9 23.42 -13.55 3.96
CA TYR A 9 21.97 -13.52 3.88
C TYR A 9 21.47 -14.96 3.97
N SER A 10 20.98 -15.38 5.15
CA SER A 10 20.11 -16.54 5.23
C SER A 10 18.95 -16.32 4.25
N LYS A 11 18.86 -17.15 3.19
CA LYS A 11 17.82 -17.08 2.15
C LYS A 11 16.39 -17.22 2.70
N GLU A 12 16.23 -17.57 3.98
CA GLU A 12 14.96 -18.02 4.54
C GLU A 12 14.18 -16.96 5.32
N PHE A 13 14.83 -15.96 5.90
CA PHE A 13 14.17 -14.93 6.71
C PHE A 13 14.25 -13.55 6.07
N VAL A 14 13.10 -12.88 5.94
CA VAL A 14 12.99 -11.54 5.37
C VAL A 14 12.48 -10.62 6.47
N ASP A 15 13.38 -9.78 7.00
CA ASP A 15 13.06 -8.81 8.06
C ASP A 15 12.53 -7.49 7.51
N LYS A 16 12.96 -7.11 6.30
CA LYS A 16 12.59 -5.84 5.66
C LYS A 16 12.09 -6.08 4.25
N LEU A 17 10.94 -5.50 3.92
CA LEU A 17 10.36 -5.55 2.59
C LEU A 17 10.02 -4.13 2.12
N ARG A 18 10.68 -3.68 1.06
CA ARG A 18 10.34 -2.43 0.39
C ARG A 18 9.24 -2.68 -0.63
N ILE A 19 8.13 -1.96 -0.48
CA ILE A 19 6.99 -1.97 -1.39
C ILE A 19 6.79 -0.57 -1.97
N HIS A 20 6.18 -0.51 -3.16
CA HIS A 20 5.77 0.75 -3.78
C HIS A 20 4.25 0.87 -3.70
N VAL A 21 3.79 1.91 -3.02
CA VAL A 21 2.37 2.17 -2.80
C VAL A 21 2.00 3.46 -3.52
N ARG A 22 0.89 3.44 -4.25
CA ARG A 22 0.35 4.62 -4.93
C ARG A 22 -1.17 4.67 -4.76
N GLY A 23 -1.69 5.79 -4.27
CA GLY A 23 -3.13 6.06 -4.28
C GLY A 23 -3.65 6.28 -5.71
N GLY A 24 -4.95 6.04 -5.90
CA GLY A 24 -5.63 6.34 -7.14
C GLY A 24 -5.63 7.83 -7.42
N THR A 25 -5.50 8.22 -8.68
CA THR A 25 -5.70 9.62 -9.08
C THR A 25 -7.19 9.95 -9.05
N GLY A 26 -7.54 11.18 -8.68
CA GLY A 26 -8.90 11.68 -8.86
C GLY A 26 -9.26 11.79 -10.33
N GLY A 27 -10.54 11.61 -10.64
CA GLY A 27 -11.09 11.84 -11.97
C GLY A 27 -11.18 13.34 -12.28
N ASN A 28 -11.13 13.67 -13.57
CA ASN A 28 -11.32 15.02 -14.06
C ASN A 28 -12.81 15.41 -14.02
N GLY A 29 -13.10 16.61 -13.52
CA GLY A 29 -14.42 17.22 -13.61
C GLY A 29 -14.75 17.77 -15.00
N LEU A 30 -15.98 18.21 -15.16
CA LEU A 30 -16.47 18.90 -16.35
C LEU A 30 -17.04 20.27 -15.94
N PRO A 31 -16.19 21.30 -15.74
CA PRO A 31 -16.58 22.56 -15.12
C PRO A 31 -17.66 23.32 -15.91
N THR A 32 -17.71 23.15 -17.23
CA THR A 32 -18.71 23.77 -18.10
C THR A 32 -20.15 23.32 -17.80
N LEU A 33 -20.32 22.13 -17.24
CA LEU A 33 -21.62 21.58 -16.86
C LEU A 33 -21.70 21.32 -15.34
N GLY A 34 -20.79 21.87 -14.55
CA GLY A 34 -20.72 21.63 -13.11
C GLY A 34 -20.36 20.19 -12.72
N GLY A 35 -19.77 19.40 -13.63
CA GLY A 35 -19.40 18.02 -13.35
C GLY A 35 -18.19 17.91 -12.41
N VAL A 36 -18.28 17.02 -11.42
CA VAL A 36 -17.24 16.72 -10.43
C VAL A 36 -16.69 15.32 -10.66
N GLY A 37 -15.37 15.21 -10.83
CA GLY A 37 -14.71 13.92 -11.02
C GLY A 37 -14.69 13.10 -9.74
N GLY A 38 -14.67 11.77 -9.88
CA GLY A 38 -14.70 10.86 -8.74
C GLY A 38 -13.39 10.89 -7.94
N ARG A 39 -13.45 10.55 -6.66
CA ARG A 39 -12.25 10.45 -5.81
C ARG A 39 -11.40 9.25 -6.24
N GLY A 40 -10.08 9.38 -6.20
CA GLY A 40 -9.18 8.24 -6.35
C GLY A 40 -9.29 7.28 -5.16
N GLY A 41 -9.03 5.99 -5.39
CA GLY A 41 -9.01 4.99 -4.33
C GLY A 41 -7.82 5.16 -3.39
N ASP A 42 -7.99 4.76 -2.15
CA ASP A 42 -6.93 4.78 -1.14
C ASP A 42 -6.25 3.40 -1.03
N VAL A 43 -5.03 3.36 -0.49
CA VAL A 43 -4.36 2.09 -0.16
C VAL A 43 -4.24 1.95 1.34
N TYR A 44 -4.81 0.87 1.86
CA TYR A 44 -4.81 0.53 3.27
C TYR A 44 -3.90 -0.68 3.53
N LEU A 45 -3.04 -0.56 4.54
CA LEU A 45 -2.31 -1.70 5.09
C LEU A 45 -3.10 -2.23 6.29
N VAL A 46 -3.53 -3.48 6.21
CA VAL A 46 -4.37 -4.10 7.24
C VAL A 46 -3.59 -5.22 7.91
N GLY A 47 -3.37 -5.09 9.21
CA GLY A 47 -2.73 -6.12 10.02
C GLY A 47 -3.61 -7.37 10.10
N SER A 48 -3.06 -8.52 9.75
CA SER A 48 -3.73 -9.83 9.83
C SER A 48 -3.02 -10.73 10.84
N GLN A 49 -3.82 -11.51 11.58
CA GLN A 49 -3.36 -12.54 12.53
C GLN A 49 -3.04 -13.88 11.85
N ASP A 50 -3.17 -13.98 10.52
CA ASP A 50 -2.88 -15.22 9.80
C ASP A 50 -1.40 -15.64 10.00
N PRO A 51 -1.12 -16.78 10.64
CA PRO A 51 0.25 -17.23 10.93
C PRO A 51 1.05 -17.57 9.67
N LYS A 52 0.40 -17.79 8.52
CA LYS A 52 1.07 -18.04 7.23
C LYS A 52 1.52 -16.75 6.54
N LEU A 53 1.04 -15.60 7.00
CA LEU A 53 1.36 -14.31 6.43
C LEU A 53 2.67 -13.80 7.03
N THR A 54 3.73 -13.82 6.23
CA THR A 54 5.06 -13.29 6.59
C THR A 54 5.53 -12.33 5.51
N LEU A 55 6.54 -11.50 5.81
CA LEU A 55 7.14 -10.60 4.81
C LEU A 55 7.74 -11.36 3.62
N LYS A 56 8.24 -12.59 3.86
CA LYS A 56 8.68 -13.49 2.79
C LYS A 56 7.51 -13.93 1.91
N SER A 57 6.43 -14.41 2.51
CA SER A 57 5.21 -14.82 1.79
C SER A 57 4.64 -13.67 0.94
N MET A 58 4.66 -12.43 1.47
CA MET A 58 4.27 -11.25 0.68
C MET A 58 5.20 -10.97 -0.50
N LYS A 59 6.52 -11.07 -0.30
CA LYS A 59 7.51 -10.92 -1.37
C LYS A 59 7.28 -11.91 -2.50
N ASP A 60 6.95 -13.16 -2.14
CA ASP A 60 6.76 -14.25 -3.09
C ASP A 60 5.39 -14.14 -3.80
N ARG A 61 4.34 -13.72 -3.08
CA ARG A 61 3.00 -13.47 -3.65
C ARG A 61 2.96 -12.26 -4.58
N TYR A 62 3.74 -11.22 -4.27
CA TYR A 62 3.77 -9.97 -5.02
C TYR A 62 5.17 -9.69 -5.59
N PRO A 63 5.57 -10.36 -6.69
CA PRO A 63 6.93 -10.22 -7.24
C PRO A 63 7.26 -8.77 -7.64
N MET A 64 6.26 -8.03 -8.12
CA MET A 64 6.39 -6.64 -8.55
C MET A 64 6.33 -5.64 -7.38
N LYS A 65 5.85 -6.05 -6.20
CA LYS A 65 5.78 -5.25 -4.95
C LYS A 65 5.11 -3.88 -5.13
N ARG A 66 4.19 -3.76 -6.09
CA ARG A 66 3.48 -2.53 -6.43
C ARG A 66 2.01 -2.68 -6.07
N PHE A 67 1.51 -1.77 -5.24
CA PHE A 67 0.12 -1.68 -4.84
C PHE A 67 -0.41 -0.31 -5.27
N VAL A 68 -1.26 -0.29 -6.29
CA VAL A 68 -1.78 0.94 -6.90
C VAL A 68 -3.29 0.90 -6.83
N ALA A 69 -3.89 1.79 -6.04
CA ALA A 69 -5.34 1.90 -5.96
C ALA A 69 -5.95 2.43 -7.26
N ASP A 70 -7.24 2.17 -7.44
CA ASP A 70 -7.92 2.45 -8.69
C ASP A 70 -8.24 3.95 -8.83
N THR A 71 -8.25 4.43 -10.07
CA THR A 71 -8.45 5.86 -10.36
C THR A 71 -9.93 6.23 -10.31
N GLY A 72 -10.24 7.42 -9.81
CA GLY A 72 -11.58 7.98 -9.90
C GLY A 72 -11.98 8.24 -11.35
N GLN A 73 -13.24 8.03 -11.68
CA GLN A 73 -13.72 8.23 -13.05
C GLN A 73 -13.94 9.72 -13.35
N ASN A 74 -13.70 10.09 -14.60
CA ASN A 74 -13.97 11.44 -15.10
C ASN A 74 -15.47 11.69 -15.24
N SER A 75 -15.89 12.92 -14.98
CA SER A 75 -17.25 13.37 -15.32
C SER A 75 -17.44 13.41 -16.83
N ARG A 76 -18.68 13.16 -17.27
CA ARG A 76 -19.09 13.23 -18.68
C ARG A 76 -20.41 13.98 -18.78
N LYS A 77 -20.78 14.43 -19.98
CA LYS A 77 -22.05 15.15 -20.23
C LYS A 77 -23.27 14.39 -19.70
N ASN A 78 -23.24 13.06 -19.76
CA ASN A 78 -24.34 12.19 -19.34
C ASN A 78 -24.19 11.70 -17.88
N ALA A 79 -23.09 12.03 -17.21
CA ALA A 79 -22.77 11.62 -15.85
C ALA A 79 -21.89 12.69 -15.19
N LEU A 80 -22.55 13.69 -14.60
CA LEU A 80 -21.86 14.86 -14.02
C LEU A 80 -21.02 14.49 -12.79
N SER A 81 -21.39 13.45 -12.05
CA SER A 81 -20.59 12.90 -10.96
C SER A 81 -19.79 11.69 -11.43
N GLY A 82 -18.47 11.78 -11.34
CA GLY A 82 -17.58 10.65 -11.56
C GLY A 82 -17.67 9.63 -10.43
N LEU A 83 -17.53 8.35 -10.76
CA LEU A 83 -17.48 7.27 -9.76
C LEU A 83 -16.15 7.27 -9.01
N ASN A 84 -16.20 6.94 -7.72
CA ASN A 84 -15.00 6.81 -6.90
C ASN A 84 -14.21 5.55 -7.29
N GLY A 85 -12.89 5.68 -7.31
CA GLY A 85 -11.97 4.56 -7.52
C GLY A 85 -12.00 3.58 -6.35
N ALA A 86 -11.86 2.29 -6.65
CA ALA A 86 -11.78 1.25 -5.66
C ALA A 86 -10.51 1.38 -4.80
N SER A 87 -10.69 1.30 -3.47
CA SER A 87 -9.59 1.24 -2.51
C SER A 87 -9.01 -0.18 -2.43
N ILE A 88 -7.71 -0.28 -2.17
CA ILE A 88 -7.00 -1.56 -2.05
C ILE A 88 -6.64 -1.81 -0.59
N TYR A 89 -6.89 -3.03 -0.14
CA TYR A 89 -6.51 -3.51 1.19
C TYR A 89 -5.40 -4.54 1.04
N VAL A 90 -4.21 -4.19 1.54
CA VAL A 90 -3.06 -5.09 1.55
C VAL A 90 -2.93 -5.69 2.93
N GLN A 91 -3.14 -7.00 3.03
CA GLN A 91 -2.96 -7.72 4.28
C GLN A 91 -1.47 -7.86 4.58
N VAL A 92 -1.07 -7.48 5.79
CA VAL A 92 0.31 -7.55 6.25
C VAL A 92 0.37 -8.20 7.64
N PRO A 93 1.47 -8.87 8.01
CA PRO A 93 1.59 -9.45 9.34
C PRO A 93 1.53 -8.37 10.44
N LEU A 94 0.98 -8.73 11.59
CA LEU A 94 1.05 -7.90 12.79
C LEU A 94 2.49 -7.85 13.35
N GLY A 95 2.79 -6.81 14.11
CA GLY A 95 4.11 -6.57 14.70
C GLY A 95 5.10 -5.88 13.76
N ILE A 96 4.63 -5.34 12.62
CA ILE A 96 5.49 -4.62 11.68
C ILE A 96 5.37 -3.09 11.84
N THR A 97 6.47 -2.41 11.50
CA THR A 97 6.51 -0.95 11.42
C THR A 97 6.61 -0.50 9.97
N VAL A 98 5.74 0.42 9.57
CA VAL A 98 5.70 0.99 8.25
C VAL A 98 6.48 2.30 8.26
N ILE A 99 7.48 2.38 7.40
CA ILE A 99 8.42 3.50 7.34
C ILE A 99 8.45 4.02 5.91
N ASP A 100 8.40 5.34 5.77
CA ASP A 100 8.63 6.01 4.49
C ASP A 100 10.08 5.76 4.04
N ALA A 101 10.23 5.19 2.84
CA ALA A 101 11.54 4.78 2.34
C ALA A 101 12.42 5.95 1.83
N ALA A 102 11.85 7.14 1.62
CA ALA A 102 12.57 8.33 1.19
C ALA A 102 13.04 9.17 2.39
N ASN A 103 12.14 9.38 3.37
CA ASN A 103 12.41 10.28 4.49
C ASN A 103 12.69 9.55 5.82
N HIS A 104 12.68 8.22 5.83
CA HIS A 104 12.83 7.38 7.03
C HIS A 104 11.84 7.69 8.17
N LYS A 105 10.74 8.38 7.85
CA LYS A 105 9.68 8.72 8.81
C LYS A 105 8.80 7.51 9.07
N VAL A 106 8.55 7.20 10.35
CA VAL A 106 7.57 6.18 10.73
C VAL A 106 6.17 6.69 10.37
N ILE A 107 5.47 5.96 9.49
CA ILE A 107 4.08 6.25 9.13
C ILE A 107 3.16 5.69 10.21
N GLY A 108 3.48 4.50 10.71
CA GLY A 108 2.75 3.85 11.80
C GLY A 108 3.24 2.44 12.05
N SER A 109 2.76 1.83 13.12
CA SER A 109 3.03 0.44 13.49
C SER A 109 1.73 -0.33 13.59
N LEU A 110 1.69 -1.54 13.02
CA LEU A 110 0.53 -2.42 13.07
C LEU A 110 0.72 -3.40 14.23
N MET A 111 0.32 -2.98 15.42
CA MET A 111 0.39 -3.79 16.63
C MET A 111 -0.90 -4.60 16.82
N PRO A 112 -0.83 -5.80 17.41
CA PRO A 112 -2.03 -6.50 17.88
C PRO A 112 -2.76 -5.64 18.92
N ALA A 113 -4.09 -5.67 18.89
CA ALA A 113 -4.95 -4.88 19.77
C ALA A 113 -4.79 -5.21 21.27
N ASN A 114 -4.10 -6.30 21.60
CA ASN A 114 -3.80 -6.69 22.97
C ASN A 114 -2.31 -7.05 23.09
N PRO A 115 -1.46 -6.13 23.59
CA PRO A 115 -0.04 -6.40 23.72
C PRO A 115 0.33 -7.27 24.94
N LEU A 116 -0.61 -7.54 25.88
CA LEU A 116 -0.32 -8.16 27.18
C LEU A 116 -1.44 -9.07 27.76
N CYS A 117 -2.21 -9.81 26.95
CA CYS A 117 -3.14 -10.83 27.50
C CYS A 117 -3.02 -12.16 26.77
#